data_AF-A0A147IZE0-F1
#
_entry.id   AF-A0A147IZE0-F1
#
_cell.length_a   1.000
_cell.length_b   1.000
_cell.length_c   1.000
_cell.angle_alpha   90.00
_cell.angle_beta   90.00
_cell.angle_gamma   90.00
#
_symmetry.space_group_name_H-M   'P 1'
#
loop_
_entity.id
_entity.type
_entity.pdbx_description
1 polymer ?
#
loop_
_entity_poly.entity_id
_entity_poly.type
_entity_poly.pdbx_seq_one_letter_code
_entity_poly.pdbx_strand_id
1 'polypeptide(L)'
;MILGRVAIALVALALSIAPAYTARPGAMVIRKASFGHIEVAATDVETALREGRAAQAAARDVLLLPHARFGITARSHGKAQWVSIASNGLPIYSWAFGNAAPGGRPVPPSHALRHEIGHDLFIRHLVPSSRDGQYGGDAPDWLDEMAAIAFEGADVTAMRRREAARLAKSGTLIPMDRFLTMVHPELTELPASAAASDGPAYRIRLAASADTPRFYAMTRAFYDYLVARTGSPAVIAELAGVFRRGERLDAWILTRSSSRDESASLETLDAELRSWIQSDSRYAATTGSPSGG
;
A
#
# COMPACT_ATOMS: atom_id res chain seq x y z
N MET A 1 -6.01 -53.62 -53.29
CA MET A 1 -5.75 -52.79 -52.10
C MET A 1 -5.01 -51.54 -52.57
N ILE A 2 -5.70 -50.41 -52.65
CA ILE A 2 -5.16 -49.13 -53.11
C ILE A 2 -5.16 -48.20 -51.90
N LEU A 3 -3.97 -47.80 -51.42
CA LEU A 3 -3.80 -46.81 -50.35
C LEU A 3 -3.96 -45.40 -50.92
N GLY A 4 -5.03 -44.71 -50.52
CA GLY A 4 -5.22 -43.28 -50.75
C GLY A 4 -4.43 -42.45 -49.73
N ARG A 5 -3.62 -41.51 -50.23
CA ARG A 5 -2.94 -40.48 -49.42
C ARG A 5 -3.90 -39.31 -49.18
N VAL A 6 -4.20 -39.01 -47.93
CA VAL A 6 -4.92 -37.80 -47.51
C VAL A 6 -3.89 -36.69 -47.31
N ALA A 7 -3.98 -35.62 -48.10
CA ALA A 7 -3.21 -34.39 -47.91
C ALA A 7 -3.95 -33.50 -46.91
N ILE A 8 -3.31 -33.19 -45.78
CA ILE A 8 -3.79 -32.21 -44.80
C ILE A 8 -3.25 -30.84 -45.23
N ALA A 9 -4.14 -29.94 -45.64
CA ALA A 9 -3.80 -28.55 -45.92
C ALA A 9 -3.68 -27.78 -44.60
N LEU A 10 -2.48 -27.30 -44.27
CA LEU A 10 -2.25 -26.31 -43.22
C LEU A 10 -2.73 -24.94 -43.72
N VAL A 11 -3.81 -24.42 -43.14
CA VAL A 11 -4.20 -23.01 -43.31
C VAL A 11 -3.38 -22.19 -42.33
N ALA A 12 -2.42 -21.42 -42.84
CA ALA A 12 -1.68 -20.44 -42.07
C ALA A 12 -2.59 -19.26 -41.72
N LEU A 13 -2.95 -19.12 -40.43
CA LEU A 13 -3.64 -17.94 -39.92
C LEU A 13 -2.63 -16.79 -39.82
N ALA A 14 -2.66 -15.86 -40.78
CA ALA A 14 -1.88 -14.64 -40.71
C ALA A 14 -2.40 -13.76 -39.56
N LEU A 15 -1.64 -13.66 -38.47
CA LEU A 15 -1.83 -12.65 -37.44
C LEU A 15 -1.59 -11.27 -38.09
N SER A 16 -2.66 -10.52 -38.31
CA SER A 16 -2.60 -9.13 -38.73
C SER A 16 -2.03 -8.31 -37.57
N ILE A 17 -0.73 -8.03 -37.62
CA ILE A 17 -0.06 -7.12 -36.69
C ILE A 17 -0.49 -5.71 -37.11
N ALA A 18 -1.48 -5.15 -36.42
CA ALA A 18 -1.82 -3.74 -36.56
C ALA A 18 -0.56 -2.88 -36.31
N PRO A 19 -0.36 -1.79 -37.07
CA PRO A 19 0.79 -0.92 -36.84
C PRO A 19 0.76 -0.38 -35.41
N ALA A 20 1.92 -0.43 -34.74
CA ALA A 20 2.11 0.20 -33.44
C ALA A 20 1.76 1.69 -33.56
N TYR A 21 0.59 2.06 -33.05
CA TYR A 21 0.15 3.44 -32.97
C TYR A 21 1.10 4.15 -32.01
N THR A 22 2.05 4.92 -32.54
CA THR A 22 2.92 5.78 -31.77
C THR A 22 2.06 6.92 -31.23
N ALA A 23 1.51 6.72 -30.03
CA ALA A 23 0.76 7.74 -29.32
C ALA A 23 1.64 9.00 -29.19
N ARG A 24 1.09 10.15 -29.58
CA ARG A 24 1.79 11.44 -29.45
C ARG A 24 2.16 11.64 -27.96
N PRO A 25 3.35 12.13 -27.63
CA PRO A 25 3.70 12.53 -26.27
C PRO A 25 2.61 13.48 -25.72
N GLY A 26 2.05 13.14 -24.55
CA GLY A 26 0.94 13.88 -23.93
C GLY A 26 -0.47 13.48 -24.39
N ALA A 27 -0.63 12.51 -25.30
CA ALA A 27 -1.95 11.96 -25.62
C ALA A 27 -2.51 11.19 -24.41
N MET A 28 -3.70 11.60 -23.97
CA MET A 28 -4.43 10.95 -22.90
C MET A 28 -5.07 9.66 -23.41
N VAL A 29 -5.02 8.62 -22.58
CA VAL A 29 -5.63 7.33 -22.84
C VAL A 29 -6.66 7.06 -21.75
N ILE A 30 -7.91 6.87 -22.17
CA ILE A 30 -8.98 6.35 -21.32
C ILE A 30 -9.11 4.87 -21.59
N ARG A 31 -8.94 4.04 -20.56
CA ARG A 31 -8.99 2.57 -20.70
C ARG A 31 -9.77 1.95 -19.54
N LYS A 32 -10.66 1.01 -19.86
CA LYS A 32 -11.33 0.17 -18.85
C LYS A 32 -10.32 -0.81 -18.23
N ALA A 33 -10.45 -1.03 -16.93
CA ALA A 33 -9.65 -1.97 -16.15
C ALA A 33 -10.55 -2.80 -15.23
N SER A 34 -10.03 -3.90 -14.67
CA SER A 34 -10.77 -4.76 -13.72
C SER A 34 -11.21 -3.99 -12.46
N PHE A 35 -10.44 -2.98 -12.05
CA PHE A 35 -10.78 -2.10 -10.94
C PHE A 35 -11.67 -0.93 -11.35
N GLY A 36 -11.91 -0.67 -12.63
CA GLY A 36 -12.73 0.45 -13.08
C GLY A 36 -12.19 1.05 -14.37
N HIS A 37 -11.50 2.17 -14.27
CA HIS A 37 -10.89 2.81 -15.44
C HIS A 37 -9.59 3.53 -15.08
N ILE A 38 -8.81 3.83 -16.11
CA ILE A 38 -7.69 4.75 -16.04
C ILE A 38 -7.89 5.87 -17.06
N GLU A 39 -7.40 7.06 -16.72
CA GLU A 39 -7.32 8.23 -17.59
C GLU A 39 -5.95 8.89 -17.37
N VAL A 40 -4.94 8.44 -18.10
CA VAL A 40 -3.54 8.86 -17.91
C VAL A 40 -2.86 9.10 -19.25
N ALA A 41 -1.68 9.72 -19.26
CA ALA A 41 -0.89 9.84 -20.49
C ALA A 41 -0.51 8.45 -21.01
N ALA A 42 -0.38 8.30 -22.33
CA ALA A 42 -0.05 7.02 -22.97
C ALA A 42 1.20 6.33 -22.37
N THR A 43 2.19 7.13 -21.93
CA THR A 43 3.42 6.65 -21.28
C THR A 43 3.21 6.05 -19.89
N ASP A 44 2.10 6.38 -19.22
CA ASP A 44 1.83 6.01 -17.83
C ASP A 44 0.82 4.87 -17.71
N VAL A 45 0.18 4.48 -18.81
CA VAL A 45 -0.88 3.44 -18.86
C VAL A 45 -0.45 2.16 -18.16
N GLU A 46 0.73 1.62 -18.49
CA GLU A 46 1.18 0.35 -17.91
C GLU A 46 1.51 0.45 -16.42
N THR A 47 2.02 1.59 -15.98
CA THR A 47 2.20 1.86 -14.55
C THR A 47 0.86 1.95 -13.83
N ALA A 48 -0.07 2.79 -14.29
CA ALA A 48 -1.40 2.92 -13.69
C ALA A 48 -2.15 1.58 -13.62
N LEU A 49 -2.06 0.76 -14.69
CA LEU A 49 -2.64 -0.57 -14.73
C LEU A 49 -2.00 -1.53 -13.73
N ARG A 50 -0.66 -1.55 -13.63
CA ARG A 50 0.07 -2.40 -12.69
C ARG A 50 -0.26 -2.02 -11.25
N GLU A 51 -0.17 -0.73 -10.91
CA GLU A 51 -0.43 -0.24 -9.55
C GLU A 51 -1.90 -0.45 -9.17
N GLY A 52 -2.86 -0.15 -10.06
CA GLY A 52 -4.28 -0.35 -9.79
C GLY A 52 -4.68 -1.82 -9.65
N ARG A 53 -4.11 -2.73 -10.46
CA ARG A 53 -4.35 -4.18 -10.29
C ARG A 53 -3.77 -4.69 -8.96
N ALA A 54 -2.58 -4.23 -8.58
CA ALA A 54 -1.97 -4.59 -7.31
C ALA A 54 -2.83 -4.10 -6.13
N ALA A 55 -3.30 -2.85 -6.17
CA ALA A 55 -4.18 -2.30 -5.14
C ALA A 55 -5.52 -3.05 -5.06
N GLN A 56 -6.12 -3.42 -6.20
CA GLN A 56 -7.34 -4.22 -6.21
C GLN A 56 -7.13 -5.62 -5.61
N ALA A 57 -6.00 -6.27 -5.92
CA ALA A 57 -5.66 -7.57 -5.34
C ALA A 57 -5.46 -7.45 -3.82
N ALA A 58 -4.70 -6.44 -3.36
CA ALA A 58 -4.51 -6.19 -1.93
C ALA A 58 -5.84 -5.86 -1.23
N ALA A 59 -6.74 -5.08 -1.83
CA ALA A 59 -8.06 -4.82 -1.27
C ALA A 59 -8.87 -6.10 -1.03
N ARG A 60 -8.82 -7.05 -1.95
CA ARG A 60 -9.45 -8.37 -1.78
C ARG A 60 -8.78 -9.16 -0.66
N ASP A 61 -7.45 -9.26 -0.67
CA ASP A 61 -6.72 -10.22 0.17
C ASP A 61 -6.49 -9.71 1.59
N VAL A 62 -6.31 -8.40 1.76
CA VAL A 62 -5.97 -7.73 3.03
C VAL A 62 -7.20 -7.13 3.71
N LEU A 63 -8.07 -6.48 2.94
CA LEU A 63 -9.24 -5.75 3.48
C LEU A 63 -10.55 -6.53 3.32
N LEU A 64 -10.51 -7.72 2.70
CA LEU A 64 -11.70 -8.53 2.37
C LEU A 64 -12.73 -7.75 1.53
N LEU A 65 -12.26 -6.93 0.58
CA LEU A 65 -13.06 -6.16 -0.36
C LEU A 65 -12.95 -6.73 -1.79
N PRO A 66 -13.58 -7.89 -2.09
CA PRO A 66 -13.41 -8.60 -3.37
C PRO A 66 -13.93 -7.84 -4.59
N HIS A 67 -14.75 -6.81 -4.37
CA HIS A 67 -15.39 -6.01 -5.39
C HIS A 67 -14.97 -4.54 -5.31
N ALA A 68 -13.81 -4.23 -4.72
CA ALA A 68 -13.28 -2.88 -4.71
C ALA A 68 -13.12 -2.36 -6.15
N ARG A 69 -13.68 -1.16 -6.39
CA ARG A 69 -13.65 -0.47 -7.69
C ARG A 69 -13.29 1.00 -7.51
N PHE A 70 -12.50 1.51 -8.44
CA PHE A 70 -11.99 2.87 -8.45
C PHE A 70 -11.49 3.28 -9.86
N GLY A 71 -11.33 4.59 -10.06
CA GLY A 71 -10.63 5.19 -11.19
C GLY A 71 -9.23 5.64 -10.81
N ILE A 72 -8.32 5.69 -11.77
CA ILE A 72 -7.01 6.36 -11.62
C ILE A 72 -6.87 7.40 -12.72
N THR A 73 -6.60 8.65 -12.38
CA THR A 73 -6.45 9.75 -13.34
C THR A 73 -5.12 10.50 -13.15
N ALA A 74 -4.59 11.10 -14.21
CA ALA A 74 -3.40 11.93 -14.14
C ALA A 74 -3.70 13.29 -13.48
N ARG A 75 -2.87 13.68 -12.50
CA ARG A 75 -3.00 14.96 -11.77
C ARG A 75 -2.80 16.19 -12.65
N SER A 76 -2.04 16.08 -13.75
CA SER A 76 -1.75 17.18 -14.67
C SER A 76 -2.96 17.72 -15.44
N HIS A 77 -4.12 17.07 -15.37
CA HIS A 77 -5.26 17.36 -16.25
C HIS A 77 -6.59 17.71 -15.54
N GLY A 78 -6.59 18.04 -14.24
CA GLY A 78 -7.83 18.48 -13.58
C GLY A 78 -7.67 19.19 -12.24
N LYS A 79 -8.76 19.81 -11.77
CA LYS A 79 -8.92 20.33 -10.39
C LYS A 79 -9.14 19.20 -9.36
N ALA A 80 -8.95 17.94 -9.75
CA ALA A 80 -9.26 16.80 -8.91
C ALA A 80 -8.31 16.78 -7.70
N GLN A 81 -8.90 16.94 -6.52
CA GLN A 81 -8.22 16.69 -5.26
C GLN A 81 -7.85 15.20 -5.17
N TRP A 82 -6.84 14.90 -4.36
CA TRP A 82 -6.52 13.51 -4.02
C TRP A 82 -7.80 12.85 -3.46
N VAL A 83 -8.28 11.83 -4.18
CA VAL A 83 -9.62 11.24 -4.07
C VAL A 83 -10.75 12.21 -4.44
N SER A 84 -11.39 11.96 -5.58
CA SER A 84 -12.69 12.55 -5.93
C SER A 84 -13.73 11.45 -6.12
N ILE A 85 -15.01 11.77 -5.99
CA ILE A 85 -16.09 10.82 -6.21
C ILE A 85 -16.70 11.08 -7.58
N ALA A 86 -16.66 10.07 -8.45
CA ALA A 86 -17.36 10.08 -9.73
C ALA A 86 -18.87 10.22 -9.52
N SER A 87 -19.60 10.67 -10.55
CA SER A 87 -21.08 10.78 -10.49
C SER A 87 -21.78 9.45 -10.17
N ASN A 88 -21.13 8.31 -10.42
CA ASN A 88 -21.63 6.97 -10.09
C ASN A 88 -21.17 6.46 -8.71
N GLY A 89 -20.58 7.31 -7.88
CA GLY A 89 -20.11 6.97 -6.53
C GLY A 89 -18.73 6.30 -6.47
N LEU A 90 -18.07 6.04 -7.61
CA LEU A 90 -16.75 5.41 -7.60
C LEU A 90 -15.66 6.42 -7.17
N PRO A 91 -14.74 6.05 -6.25
CA PRO A 91 -13.58 6.87 -5.97
C PRO A 91 -12.66 6.95 -7.19
N ILE A 92 -12.10 8.13 -7.43
CA ILE A 92 -11.11 8.42 -8.47
C ILE A 92 -9.85 8.96 -7.79
N TYR A 93 -8.76 8.22 -7.94
CA TYR A 93 -7.45 8.60 -7.43
C TYR A 93 -6.69 9.43 -8.47
N SER A 94 -6.49 10.72 -8.18
CA SER A 94 -5.66 11.59 -9.02
C SER A 94 -4.20 11.46 -8.63
N TRP A 95 -3.33 11.05 -9.57
CA TRP A 95 -1.93 10.78 -9.29
C TRP A 95 -0.99 11.45 -10.28
N ALA A 96 0.15 11.91 -9.79
CA ALA A 96 1.22 12.44 -10.63
C ALA A 96 2.12 11.28 -11.08
N PHE A 97 2.08 10.97 -12.37
CA PHE A 97 2.96 9.98 -12.99
C PHE A 97 4.15 10.72 -13.66
N GLY A 98 5.38 10.21 -13.52
CA GLY A 98 6.60 10.81 -14.11
C GLY A 98 7.43 11.67 -13.15
N ASN A 99 8.47 12.37 -13.64
CA ASN A 99 9.44 13.13 -12.81
C ASN A 99 9.16 14.64 -12.70
N ALA A 100 8.04 15.13 -13.23
CA ALA A 100 7.76 16.57 -13.26
C ALA A 100 6.32 16.85 -12.85
N ALA A 101 6.12 17.14 -11.57
CA ALA A 101 5.02 17.99 -11.18
C ALA A 101 5.31 19.41 -11.72
N PRO A 102 4.30 20.18 -12.19
CA PRO A 102 4.48 21.59 -12.48
C PRO A 102 5.11 22.30 -11.26
N GLY A 103 6.27 22.94 -11.45
CA GLY A 103 6.96 23.67 -10.38
C GLY A 103 8.07 22.91 -9.64
N GLY A 104 8.60 21.80 -10.18
CA GLY A 104 9.82 21.17 -9.65
C GLY A 104 9.65 20.43 -8.32
N ARG A 105 8.41 20.18 -7.88
CA ARG A 105 8.14 19.35 -6.71
C ARG A 105 8.47 17.88 -7.03
N PRO A 106 9.11 17.13 -6.11
CA PRO A 106 9.34 15.70 -6.28
C PRO A 106 8.00 15.02 -6.56
N VAL A 107 7.94 14.25 -7.64
CA VAL A 107 6.78 13.41 -7.89
C VAL A 107 6.87 12.20 -6.96
N PRO A 108 5.78 11.85 -6.25
CA PRO A 108 5.83 10.68 -5.40
C PRO A 108 6.07 9.45 -6.29
N PRO A 109 6.92 8.53 -5.85
CA PRO A 109 7.16 7.33 -6.62
C PRO A 109 5.83 6.58 -6.81
N SER A 110 5.65 5.96 -7.98
CA SER A 110 4.39 5.30 -8.33
C SER A 110 3.98 4.18 -7.36
N HIS A 111 4.91 3.60 -6.61
CA HIS A 111 4.61 2.64 -5.55
C HIS A 111 3.89 3.25 -4.34
N ALA A 112 3.93 4.58 -4.16
CA ALA A 112 3.13 5.27 -3.16
C ALA A 112 1.64 5.33 -3.58
N LEU A 113 1.29 5.20 -4.87
CA LEU A 113 -0.12 5.23 -5.30
C LEU A 113 -0.94 4.14 -4.62
N ARG A 114 -0.46 2.89 -4.66
CA ARG A 114 -1.17 1.76 -4.04
C ARG A 114 -1.24 1.87 -2.52
N HIS A 115 -0.22 2.45 -1.89
CA HIS A 115 -0.19 2.71 -0.45
C HIS A 115 -1.33 3.65 -0.07
N GLU A 116 -1.44 4.77 -0.77
CA GLU A 116 -2.46 5.78 -0.51
C GLU A 116 -3.88 5.30 -0.87
N ILE A 117 -4.01 4.43 -1.90
CA ILE A 117 -5.27 3.71 -2.16
C ILE A 117 -5.64 2.80 -0.97
N GLY A 118 -4.64 2.18 -0.34
CA GLY A 118 -4.82 1.35 0.85
C GLY A 118 -5.46 2.13 2.00
N HIS A 119 -4.95 3.33 2.30
CA HIS A 119 -5.57 4.25 3.26
C HIS A 119 -7.03 4.55 2.91
N ASP A 120 -7.32 5.06 1.70
CA ASP A 120 -8.69 5.43 1.33
C ASP A 120 -9.66 4.26 1.47
N LEU A 121 -9.28 3.08 0.96
CA LEU A 121 -10.16 1.91 1.03
C LEU A 121 -10.38 1.42 2.46
N PHE A 122 -9.35 1.46 3.31
CA PHE A 122 -9.47 1.11 4.72
C PHE A 122 -10.42 2.06 5.45
N ILE A 123 -10.22 3.37 5.30
CA ILE A 123 -11.04 4.40 5.94
C ILE A 123 -12.47 4.32 5.40
N ARG A 124 -12.65 4.29 4.08
CA ARG A 124 -13.97 4.31 3.42
C ARG A 124 -14.85 3.13 3.81
N HIS A 125 -14.27 1.94 3.98
CA HIS A 125 -15.06 0.71 4.10
C HIS A 125 -14.98 0.05 5.47
N LEU A 126 -13.87 0.19 6.18
CA LEU A 126 -13.65 -0.50 7.44
C LEU A 126 -13.77 0.47 8.61
N VAL A 127 -12.95 1.52 8.67
CA VAL A 127 -12.91 2.44 9.81
C VAL A 127 -13.04 3.90 9.36
N PRO A 128 -14.27 4.36 9.00
CA PRO A 128 -14.50 5.73 8.58
C PRO A 128 -14.10 6.74 9.65
N SER A 129 -13.74 7.95 9.23
CA SER A 129 -13.57 9.05 10.16
C SER A 129 -14.93 9.57 10.63
N SER A 130 -15.06 9.83 11.93
CA SER A 130 -16.21 10.51 12.51
C SER A 130 -16.07 12.04 12.54
N ARG A 131 -14.94 12.59 12.08
CA ARG A 131 -14.63 14.02 12.19
C ARG A 131 -14.18 14.61 10.85
N ASP A 132 -14.75 15.74 10.50
CA ASP A 132 -14.34 16.48 9.30
C ASP A 132 -12.89 16.96 9.42
N GLY A 133 -12.09 16.70 8.38
CA GLY A 133 -10.70 17.14 8.29
C GLY A 133 -9.69 16.35 9.15
N GLN A 134 -10.11 15.23 9.77
CA GLN A 134 -9.20 14.30 10.45
C GLN A 134 -8.22 13.68 9.45
N TYR A 135 -6.96 13.53 9.87
CA TYR A 135 -5.99 12.71 9.16
C TYR A 135 -6.30 11.24 9.46
N GLY A 136 -6.35 10.41 8.43
CA GLY A 136 -6.70 9.01 8.57
C GLY A 136 -8.18 8.77 8.92
N GLY A 137 -8.49 7.52 9.28
CA GLY A 137 -9.79 7.10 9.82
C GLY A 137 -9.83 7.23 11.35
N ASP A 138 -10.89 6.71 11.98
CA ASP A 138 -10.97 6.67 13.45
C ASP A 138 -10.03 5.62 14.10
N ALA A 139 -9.40 4.77 13.29
CA ALA A 139 -8.44 3.80 13.76
C ALA A 139 -7.19 4.48 14.36
N PRO A 140 -6.46 3.80 15.27
CA PRO A 140 -5.13 4.24 15.66
C PRO A 140 -4.21 4.36 14.45
N ASP A 141 -3.30 5.34 14.47
CA ASP A 141 -2.43 5.67 13.33
C ASP A 141 -1.61 4.48 12.83
N TRP A 142 -1.15 3.60 13.74
CA TRP A 142 -0.42 2.39 13.35
C TRP A 142 -1.27 1.41 12.53
N LEU A 143 -2.58 1.33 12.76
CA LEU A 143 -3.47 0.41 12.06
C LEU A 143 -3.86 0.94 10.68
N ASP A 144 -4.09 2.25 10.58
CA ASP A 144 -4.28 2.94 9.30
C ASP A 144 -3.04 2.79 8.41
N GLU A 145 -1.84 3.07 8.97
CA GLU A 145 -0.57 2.87 8.26
C GLU A 145 -0.33 1.41 7.90
N MET A 146 -0.71 0.47 8.78
CA MET A 146 -0.58 -0.96 8.49
C MET A 146 -1.41 -1.36 7.26
N ALA A 147 -2.63 -0.81 7.14
CA ALA A 147 -3.48 -1.03 5.98
C ALA A 147 -2.83 -0.55 4.68
N ALA A 148 -2.19 0.63 4.70
CA ALA A 148 -1.49 1.18 3.55
C ALA A 148 -0.20 0.42 3.20
N ILE A 149 0.64 0.10 4.20
CA ILE A 149 1.86 -0.70 4.01
C ILE A 149 1.56 -2.08 3.43
N ALA A 150 0.42 -2.67 3.79
CA ALA A 150 0.03 -3.97 3.24
C ALA A 150 -0.24 -3.95 1.74
N PHE A 151 -0.47 -2.77 1.15
CA PHE A 151 -0.69 -2.62 -0.28
C PHE A 151 0.63 -2.45 -1.04
N GLU A 152 1.75 -2.16 -0.37
CA GLU A 152 3.01 -1.79 -1.00
C GLU A 152 3.63 -2.87 -1.90
N GLY A 153 4.47 -2.41 -2.84
CA GLY A 153 5.23 -3.29 -3.72
C GLY A 153 6.41 -3.99 -3.04
N ALA A 154 6.95 -4.99 -3.73
CA ALA A 154 8.06 -5.80 -3.24
C ALA A 154 9.31 -4.97 -2.89
N ASP A 155 9.63 -3.94 -3.68
CA ASP A 155 10.83 -3.11 -3.47
C ASP A 155 10.77 -2.32 -2.16
N VAL A 156 9.64 -1.66 -1.91
CA VAL A 156 9.39 -0.89 -0.67
C VAL A 156 9.29 -1.84 0.52
N THR A 157 8.59 -2.96 0.35
CA THR A 157 8.51 -4.02 1.36
C THR A 157 9.90 -4.50 1.76
N ALA A 158 10.77 -4.79 0.79
CA ALA A 158 12.15 -5.23 1.04
C ALA A 158 12.99 -4.13 1.72
N MET A 159 12.82 -2.87 1.31
CA MET A 159 13.46 -1.73 1.97
C MET A 159 13.04 -1.62 3.44
N ARG A 160 11.73 -1.63 3.74
CA ARG A 160 11.21 -1.56 5.11
C ARG A 160 11.67 -2.74 5.98
N ARG A 161 11.72 -3.95 5.41
CA ARG A 161 12.26 -5.14 6.10
C ARG A 161 13.73 -5.01 6.45
N ARG A 162 14.57 -4.53 5.50
CA ARG A 162 15.99 -4.26 5.77
C ARG A 162 16.16 -3.22 6.88
N GLU A 163 15.36 -2.16 6.85
CA GLU A 163 15.40 -1.12 7.87
C GLU A 163 14.96 -1.64 9.24
N ALA A 164 13.89 -2.43 9.30
CA ALA A 164 13.44 -3.08 10.53
C ALA A 164 14.52 -4.00 11.12
N ALA A 165 15.19 -4.81 10.29
CA ALA A 165 16.30 -5.67 10.72
C ALA A 165 17.47 -4.85 11.28
N ARG A 166 17.85 -3.74 10.61
CA ARG A 166 18.89 -2.82 11.06
C ARG A 166 18.53 -2.16 12.41
N LEU A 167 17.30 -1.69 12.55
CA LEU A 167 16.78 -1.07 13.77
C LEU A 167 16.69 -2.06 14.93
N ALA A 168 16.22 -3.29 14.68
CA ALA A 168 16.20 -4.36 15.67
C ALA A 168 17.61 -4.73 16.15
N LYS A 169 18.57 -4.89 15.23
CA LYS A 169 19.98 -5.20 15.56
C LYS A 169 20.66 -4.09 16.36
N SER A 170 20.33 -2.83 16.10
CA SER A 170 20.88 -1.68 16.81
C SER A 170 20.15 -1.32 18.10
N GLY A 171 19.06 -2.04 18.43
CA GLY A 171 18.24 -1.73 19.61
C GLY A 171 17.42 -0.45 19.49
N THR A 172 17.25 0.10 18.27
CA THR A 172 16.56 1.39 18.03
C THR A 172 15.19 1.25 17.35
N LEU A 173 14.70 0.02 17.16
CA LEU A 173 13.31 -0.23 16.75
C LEU A 173 12.35 0.24 17.84
N ILE A 174 11.27 0.91 17.43
CA ILE A 174 10.26 1.48 18.34
C ILE A 174 9.69 0.38 19.26
N PRO A 175 9.71 0.55 20.59
CA PRO A 175 9.08 -0.37 21.53
C PRO A 175 7.57 -0.54 21.28
N MET A 176 7.03 -1.75 21.45
CA MET A 176 5.63 -2.08 21.17
C MET A 176 4.61 -1.20 21.91
N ASP A 177 4.82 -0.94 23.20
CA ASP A 177 3.95 -0.10 24.04
C ASP A 177 3.85 1.34 23.50
N ARG A 178 4.99 1.89 23.08
CA ARG A 178 5.08 3.19 22.42
C ARG A 178 4.41 3.12 21.05
N PHE A 179 4.74 2.13 20.23
CA PHE A 179 4.22 1.98 18.87
C PHE A 179 2.69 1.96 18.81
N LEU A 180 2.03 1.19 19.69
CA LEU A 180 0.57 1.05 19.70
C LEU A 180 -0.18 2.31 20.18
N THR A 181 0.53 3.30 20.74
CA THR A 181 -0.04 4.54 21.31
C THR A 181 0.49 5.81 20.63
N MET A 182 1.46 5.68 19.71
CA MET A 182 2.06 6.81 19.02
C MET A 182 1.08 7.48 18.06
N VAL A 183 1.09 8.81 18.09
CA VAL A 183 0.56 9.63 17.00
C VAL A 183 1.50 9.51 15.80
N HIS A 184 0.94 9.57 14.59
CA HIS A 184 1.68 9.49 13.34
C HIS A 184 2.80 10.55 13.33
N PRO A 185 4.08 10.16 13.16
CA PRO A 185 5.21 11.07 13.35
C PRO A 185 5.18 12.28 12.41
N GLU A 186 4.59 12.16 11.23
CA GLU A 186 4.41 13.29 10.30
C GLU A 186 3.39 14.36 10.75
N LEU A 187 2.56 14.05 11.76
CA LEU A 187 1.65 15.02 12.37
C LEU A 187 2.28 15.76 13.55
N THR A 188 3.30 15.18 14.18
CA THR A 188 3.91 15.72 15.40
C THR A 188 4.83 16.94 15.15
N GLU A 189 5.32 17.13 13.92
CA GLU A 189 6.29 18.19 13.54
C GLU A 189 5.66 19.31 12.70
N LEU A 190 4.41 19.69 12.98
CA LEU A 190 3.77 20.77 12.22
C LEU A 190 4.16 22.17 12.74
N PRO A 191 4.81 23.02 11.92
CA PRO A 191 4.70 24.46 12.16
C PRO A 191 3.23 24.86 11.93
N ALA A 192 2.69 25.66 12.85
CA ALA A 192 1.28 26.08 12.91
C ALA A 192 0.73 26.76 11.63
N SER A 193 1.58 27.06 10.64
CA SER A 193 1.24 27.75 9.39
C SER A 193 0.95 26.86 8.18
N ALA A 194 1.10 25.53 8.26
CA ALA A 194 0.96 24.63 7.09
C ALA A 194 -0.49 24.13 6.82
N ALA A 195 -1.51 24.81 7.35
CA ALA A 195 -2.90 24.34 7.38
C ALA A 195 -3.69 24.48 6.06
N ALA A 196 -3.10 24.97 4.96
CA ALA A 196 -3.84 25.24 3.73
C ALA A 196 -3.14 24.69 2.48
N SER A 197 -3.30 23.39 2.19
CA SER A 197 -3.40 22.89 0.82
C SER A 197 -3.61 21.37 0.79
N ASP A 198 -4.62 20.96 0.03
CA ASP A 198 -5.01 19.61 -0.36
C ASP A 198 -5.54 18.71 0.78
N GLY A 199 -6.62 17.98 0.48
CA GLY A 199 -7.46 17.25 1.43
C GLY A 199 -6.72 16.25 2.34
N PRO A 200 -7.41 15.72 3.37
CA PRO A 200 -6.80 15.03 4.50
C PRO A 200 -5.94 13.81 4.15
N ALA A 201 -6.13 13.20 2.97
CA ALA A 201 -5.48 11.96 2.58
C ALA A 201 -4.20 12.13 1.72
N TYR A 202 -3.73 13.35 1.40
CA TYR A 202 -2.45 13.50 0.68
C TYR A 202 -1.62 14.64 1.25
N ARG A 203 -0.81 14.30 2.25
CA ARG A 203 0.17 15.22 2.81
C ARG A 203 1.50 14.50 2.87
N ILE A 204 2.17 14.35 1.71
CA ILE A 204 3.61 14.06 1.68
C ILE A 204 4.30 15.28 2.26
N ARG A 205 4.51 15.27 3.58
CA ARG A 205 5.18 16.33 4.30
C ARG A 205 6.65 15.95 4.42
N LEU A 206 7.50 16.70 3.73
CA LEU A 206 8.96 16.54 3.80
C LEU A 206 9.58 16.85 5.19
N ALA A 207 8.78 17.17 6.20
CA ALA A 207 9.23 17.24 7.60
C ALA A 207 9.04 15.86 8.25
N ALA A 208 9.86 14.89 7.83
CA ALA A 208 9.87 13.58 8.46
C ALA A 208 10.67 13.68 9.77
N SER A 209 10.01 13.52 10.91
CA SER A 209 10.69 13.23 12.19
C SER A 209 11.65 12.05 12.00
N ALA A 210 12.74 12.00 12.79
CA ALA A 210 13.65 10.86 12.83
C ALA A 210 12.93 9.53 13.15
N ASP A 211 11.73 9.59 13.73
CA ASP A 211 10.90 8.42 13.99
C ASP A 211 10.05 7.97 12.80
N THR A 212 9.92 8.76 11.74
CA THR A 212 9.11 8.40 10.55
C THR A 212 9.62 7.12 9.89
N PRO A 213 10.92 6.97 9.54
CA PRO A 213 11.41 5.72 8.98
C PRO A 213 11.29 4.54 9.95
N ARG A 214 11.39 4.79 11.26
CA ARG A 214 11.29 3.76 12.30
C ARG A 214 9.85 3.26 12.47
N PHE A 215 8.88 4.16 12.44
CA PHE A 215 7.45 3.85 12.51
C PHE A 215 7.02 2.99 11.33
N TYR A 216 7.47 3.39 10.15
CA TYR A 216 7.28 2.67 8.90
C TYR A 216 7.93 1.28 8.85
N ALA A 217 9.14 1.14 9.37
CA ALA A 217 9.81 -0.14 9.51
C ALA A 217 9.14 -1.04 10.56
N MET A 218 8.78 -0.48 11.72
CA MET A 218 8.07 -1.19 12.79
C MET A 218 6.70 -1.68 12.33
N THR A 219 5.93 -0.85 11.63
CA THR A 219 4.60 -1.22 11.12
C THR A 219 4.68 -2.37 10.12
N ARG A 220 5.65 -2.33 9.20
CA ARG A 220 5.92 -3.45 8.29
C ARG A 220 6.29 -4.73 9.06
N ALA A 221 7.20 -4.62 10.03
CA ALA A 221 7.61 -5.75 10.85
C ALA A 221 6.44 -6.38 11.59
N PHE A 222 5.61 -5.55 12.21
CA PHE A 222 4.46 -5.98 12.96
C PHE A 222 3.40 -6.63 12.05
N TYR A 223 3.11 -6.06 10.87
CA TYR A 223 2.21 -6.70 9.92
C TYR A 223 2.72 -8.07 9.47
N ASP A 224 4.01 -8.19 9.09
CA ASP A 224 4.56 -9.49 8.67
C ASP A 224 4.51 -10.53 9.79
N TYR A 225 4.77 -10.11 11.03
CA TYR A 225 4.71 -10.97 12.21
C TYR A 225 3.28 -11.44 12.46
N LEU A 226 2.29 -10.55 12.44
CA LEU A 226 0.88 -10.92 12.60
C LEU A 226 0.40 -11.88 11.52
N VAL A 227 0.79 -11.66 10.25
CA VAL A 227 0.50 -12.61 9.17
C VAL A 227 1.16 -13.96 9.42
N ALA A 228 2.41 -13.98 9.89
CA ALA A 228 3.11 -15.22 10.21
C ALA A 228 2.44 -16.01 11.34
N ARG A 229 1.91 -15.31 12.35
CA ARG A 229 1.25 -15.93 13.51
C ARG A 229 -0.18 -16.37 13.23
N THR A 230 -0.91 -15.61 12.42
CA THR A 230 -2.32 -15.90 12.11
C THR A 230 -2.51 -16.74 10.85
N GLY A 231 -1.51 -16.78 9.97
CA GLY A 231 -1.60 -17.40 8.64
C GLY A 231 -2.46 -16.62 7.64
N SER A 232 -2.85 -15.38 7.96
CA SER A 232 -3.83 -14.62 7.18
C SER A 232 -3.36 -13.18 6.88
N PRO A 233 -3.29 -12.75 5.60
CA PRO A 233 -3.10 -11.34 5.24
C PRO A 233 -4.29 -10.46 5.66
N ALA A 234 -5.46 -11.05 5.90
CA ALA A 234 -6.67 -10.34 6.31
C ALA A 234 -6.69 -9.91 7.79
N VAL A 235 -5.57 -10.03 8.50
CA VAL A 235 -5.44 -9.59 9.89
C VAL A 235 -5.81 -8.12 10.10
N ILE A 236 -5.60 -7.27 9.09
CA ILE A 236 -6.00 -5.85 9.13
C ILE A 236 -7.54 -5.72 9.17
N ALA A 237 -8.26 -6.48 8.35
CA ALA A 237 -9.72 -6.50 8.38
C ALA A 237 -10.27 -7.05 9.71
N GLU A 238 -9.62 -8.08 10.26
CA GLU A 238 -9.96 -8.63 11.59
C GLU A 238 -9.77 -7.56 12.69
N LEU A 239 -8.62 -6.89 12.73
CA LEU A 239 -8.32 -5.82 13.68
C LEU A 239 -9.29 -4.65 13.54
N ALA A 240 -9.64 -4.24 12.32
CA ALA A 240 -10.66 -3.22 12.10
C ALA A 240 -12.02 -3.63 12.69
N GLY A 241 -12.41 -4.90 12.53
CA GLY A 241 -13.63 -5.43 13.13
C GLY A 241 -13.61 -5.37 14.66
N VAL A 242 -12.48 -5.74 15.28
CA VAL A 242 -12.26 -5.64 16.73
C VAL A 242 -12.40 -4.20 17.20
N PHE A 243 -11.70 -3.27 16.54
CA PHE A 243 -11.76 -1.85 16.84
C PHE A 243 -13.19 -1.30 16.81
N ARG A 244 -13.94 -1.61 15.75
CA ARG A 244 -15.33 -1.16 15.58
C ARG A 244 -16.29 -1.69 16.64
N ARG A 245 -16.02 -2.86 17.21
CA ARG A 245 -16.81 -3.41 18.32
C ARG A 245 -16.47 -2.77 19.67
N GLY A 246 -15.50 -1.85 19.70
CA GLY A 246 -14.99 -1.24 20.94
C GLY A 246 -14.14 -2.22 21.76
N GLU A 247 -13.69 -3.31 21.16
CA GLU A 247 -12.85 -4.29 21.82
C GLU A 247 -11.39 -3.81 21.90
N ARG A 248 -10.67 -4.33 22.88
CA ARG A 248 -9.26 -4.01 23.11
C ARG A 248 -8.36 -4.67 22.06
N LEU A 249 -7.73 -3.85 21.21
CA LEU A 249 -6.83 -4.31 20.15
C LEU A 249 -5.61 -5.05 20.70
N ASP A 250 -5.03 -4.55 21.80
CA ASP A 250 -3.89 -5.18 22.47
C ASP A 250 -4.22 -6.59 22.99
N ALA A 251 -5.39 -6.77 23.60
CA ALA A 251 -5.87 -8.07 24.04
C ALA A 251 -6.07 -9.04 22.86
N TRP A 252 -6.62 -8.56 21.75
CA TRP A 252 -6.76 -9.37 20.53
C TRP A 252 -5.40 -9.79 19.98
N ILE A 253 -4.45 -8.85 19.89
CA ILE A 253 -3.09 -9.09 19.39
C ILE A 253 -2.45 -10.18 20.25
N LEU A 254 -2.40 -9.99 21.58
CA LEU A 254 -1.78 -10.95 22.49
C LEU A 254 -2.39 -12.35 22.34
N THR A 255 -3.72 -12.44 22.25
CA THR A 255 -4.43 -13.72 22.10
C THR A 255 -4.10 -14.44 20.79
N ARG A 256 -3.92 -13.71 19.70
CA ARG A 256 -3.74 -14.26 18.35
C ARG A 256 -2.27 -14.40 17.94
N SER A 257 -1.36 -13.69 18.59
CA SER A 257 0.06 -13.71 18.24
C SER A 257 0.92 -14.54 19.19
N SER A 258 0.54 -14.66 20.46
CA SER A 258 1.28 -15.45 21.43
C SER A 258 1.02 -16.95 21.27
N SER A 259 2.03 -17.76 21.56
CA SER A 259 1.90 -19.21 21.65
C SER A 259 1.21 -19.62 22.95
N ARG A 260 -0.06 -19.26 23.16
CA ARG A 260 -0.93 -19.73 24.26
C ARG A 260 -0.33 -19.62 25.67
N ASP A 261 0.55 -18.65 25.92
CA ASP A 261 1.17 -18.44 27.22
C ASP A 261 0.33 -17.49 28.07
N GLU A 262 -0.01 -17.90 29.30
CA GLU A 262 -0.77 -17.08 30.25
C GLU A 262 0.01 -15.84 30.72
N SER A 263 1.32 -15.78 30.46
CA SER A 263 2.19 -14.63 30.75
C SER A 263 2.28 -13.59 29.61
N ALA A 264 1.47 -13.72 28.56
CA ALA A 264 1.49 -12.82 27.41
C ALA A 264 1.27 -11.36 27.82
N SER A 265 2.24 -10.51 27.49
CA SER A 265 2.25 -9.07 27.72
C SER A 265 2.80 -8.34 26.49
N LEU A 266 2.64 -7.01 26.44
CA LEU A 266 3.24 -6.21 25.36
C LEU A 266 4.77 -6.26 25.38
N GLU A 267 5.38 -6.45 26.56
CA GLU A 267 6.83 -6.63 26.70
C GLU A 267 7.30 -7.95 26.10
N THR A 268 6.61 -9.06 26.42
CA THR A 268 6.95 -10.36 25.82
C THR A 268 6.71 -10.36 24.31
N LEU A 269 5.64 -9.71 23.85
CA LEU A 269 5.37 -9.52 22.42
C LEU A 269 6.47 -8.72 21.71
N ASP A 270 6.97 -7.65 22.32
CA ASP A 270 8.07 -6.85 21.78
C ASP A 270 9.36 -7.69 21.65
N ALA A 271 9.69 -8.45 22.70
CA ALA A 271 10.85 -9.34 22.71
C ALA A 271 10.72 -10.45 21.64
N GLU A 272 9.56 -11.08 21.54
CA GLU A 272 9.26 -12.09 20.52
C GLU A 272 9.36 -11.53 19.10
N LEU A 273 8.78 -10.35 18.85
CA LEU A 273 8.83 -9.70 17.55
C LEU A 273 10.29 -9.43 17.15
N ARG A 274 11.10 -8.88 18.06
CA ARG A 274 12.53 -8.60 17.80
C ARG A 274 13.31 -9.87 17.52
N SER A 275 13.10 -10.91 18.32
CA SER A 275 13.72 -12.22 18.09
C SER A 275 13.31 -12.80 16.74
N TRP A 276 12.03 -12.70 16.40
CA TRP A 276 11.49 -13.20 15.14
C TRP A 276 12.07 -12.44 13.94
N ILE A 277 12.16 -11.10 13.99
CA ILE A 277 12.82 -10.27 12.95
C ILE A 277 14.25 -10.74 12.70
N GLN A 278 14.99 -11.13 13.74
CA GLN A 278 16.39 -11.57 13.59
C GLN A 278 16.51 -12.99 12.98
N SER A 279 15.48 -13.83 13.14
CA SER A 279 15.48 -15.22 12.67
C SER A 279 14.76 -15.46 11.34
N ASP A 280 13.79 -14.61 10.97
CA ASP A 280 12.94 -14.82 9.79
C ASP A 280 13.69 -14.46 8.50
N SER A 281 13.66 -15.37 7.52
CA SER A 281 14.41 -15.24 6.27
C SER A 281 13.99 -14.03 5.43
N ARG A 282 12.78 -13.48 5.63
CA ARG A 282 12.34 -12.24 4.96
C ARG A 282 13.14 -11.01 5.40
N TYR A 283 13.76 -11.07 6.58
CA TYR A 283 14.56 -10.00 7.18
C TYR A 283 16.06 -10.26 7.06
N ALA A 284 16.47 -11.44 6.61
CA ALA A 284 17.85 -11.73 6.28
C ALA A 284 18.29 -10.81 5.13
N ALA A 285 19.29 -9.96 5.40
CA ALA A 285 19.82 -9.04 4.41
C ALA A 285 20.32 -9.82 3.19
N THR A 286 19.66 -9.66 2.04
CA THR A 286 20.26 -10.04 0.76
C THR A 286 21.37 -9.03 0.50
N THR A 287 22.57 -9.33 0.98
CA THR A 287 23.81 -8.63 0.63
C THR A 287 24.17 -8.99 -0.81
N GLY A 288 23.36 -8.53 -1.76
CA GLY A 288 23.67 -8.56 -3.18
C GLY A 288 23.82 -7.13 -3.63
N SER A 289 25.05 -6.62 -3.67
CA SER A 289 25.36 -5.43 -4.46
C SER A 289 24.83 -5.66 -5.89
N PRO A 290 24.21 -4.67 -6.55
CA PRO A 290 24.01 -4.75 -7.98
C PRO A 290 25.41 -4.78 -8.61
N SER A 291 25.79 -5.93 -9.17
CA SER A 291 26.91 -6.02 -10.09
C SER A 291 26.57 -5.11 -11.27
N GLY A 292 27.19 -3.93 -11.31
CA GLY A 292 27.15 -3.04 -12.45
C GLY A 292 27.71 -3.76 -13.67
N GLY A 293 26.89 -3.83 -14.71
CA GLY A 293 27.37 -3.98 -16.08
C GLY A 293 27.76 -2.63 -16.66
#